data_AF-A0A924ZAX4-F1
#
_entry.id   AF-A0A924ZAX4-F1
#
_cell.length_a   1.000
_cell.length_b   1.000
_cell.length_c   1.000
_cell.angle_alpha   90.00
_cell.angle_beta   90.00
_cell.angle_gamma   90.00
#
_symmetry.space_group_name_H-M   'P 1'
#
loop_
_entity.id
_entity.type
_entity.pdbx_description
1 polymer ?
#
loop_
_entity_poly.entity_id
_entity_poly.type
_entity_poly.pdbx_seq_one_letter_code
_entity_poly.pdbx_strand_id
1 'polypeptide(L)'
;MKLHTLAAIAALTLGALTAAHAADPKATIADLDARLAKIGAPKLDGTEKAGDKTVPALYFGERKVNNNYDVVDAIRKAHDATATLFVKDGDEFVRVSTNVLTPEGKRGVGTQLARNKAYEAVIKGSQYCGPIDVLGTAFDACYNPIKDASGKLIGVSYIGHKK
;
A
#
# COMPACT_ATOMS: atom_id res chain seq x y z
N MET A 1 -50.16 -40.29 -38.38
CA MET A 1 -50.66 -39.23 -37.49
C MET A 1 -50.32 -39.62 -36.06
N LYS A 2 -49.77 -38.67 -35.30
CA LYS A 2 -49.32 -38.69 -33.89
C LYS A 2 -47.82 -38.95 -33.63
N LEU A 3 -47.26 -37.87 -33.13
CA LEU A 3 -45.91 -37.51 -32.71
C LEU A 3 -45.68 -37.96 -31.25
N HIS A 4 -44.47 -37.68 -30.73
CA HIS A 4 -44.09 -37.47 -29.31
C HIS A 4 -43.34 -38.62 -28.63
N THR A 5 -42.20 -38.47 -27.94
CA THR A 5 -41.22 -37.38 -27.75
C THR A 5 -39.95 -38.01 -27.15
N LEU A 6 -38.76 -37.57 -27.55
CA LEU A 6 -37.48 -37.86 -26.89
C LEU A 6 -37.38 -37.12 -25.56
N ALA A 7 -36.94 -37.78 -24.48
CA ALA A 7 -36.43 -37.09 -23.29
C ALA A 7 -34.90 -37.17 -23.28
N ALA A 8 -34.25 -36.11 -23.77
CA ALA A 8 -32.83 -35.86 -23.58
C ALA A 8 -32.65 -35.24 -22.18
N ILE A 9 -31.88 -35.90 -21.32
CA ILE A 9 -31.49 -35.34 -20.02
C ILE A 9 -30.36 -34.35 -20.28
N ALA A 10 -30.70 -33.06 -20.32
CA ALA A 10 -29.73 -31.98 -20.29
C ALA A 10 -29.21 -31.83 -18.85
N ALA A 11 -27.99 -32.29 -18.60
CA ALA A 11 -27.28 -31.97 -17.37
C ALA A 11 -26.84 -30.50 -17.42
N LEU A 12 -27.58 -29.63 -16.71
CA LEU A 12 -27.12 -28.26 -16.44
C LEU A 12 -25.89 -28.32 -15.53
N THR A 13 -24.72 -28.04 -16.09
CA THR A 13 -23.54 -27.68 -15.30
C THR A 13 -23.79 -26.32 -14.66
N LEU A 14 -24.13 -26.30 -13.38
CA LEU A 14 -24.23 -25.06 -12.60
C LEU A 14 -22.85 -24.39 -12.59
N GLY A 15 -22.84 -23.11 -13.01
CA GLY A 15 -21.66 -22.35 -13.36
C GLY A 15 -20.64 -22.19 -12.24
N ALA A 16 -19.38 -22.03 -12.66
CA ALA A 16 -18.32 -21.54 -11.81
C ALA A 16 -18.75 -20.18 -11.25
N LEU A 17 -18.89 -20.12 -9.92
CA LEU A 17 -18.82 -18.86 -9.18
C LEU A 17 -17.50 -18.20 -9.61
N THR A 18 -17.59 -17.12 -10.37
CA THR A 18 -16.46 -16.24 -10.60
C THR A 18 -16.00 -15.78 -9.23
N ALA A 19 -14.85 -16.26 -8.77
CA ALA A 19 -14.17 -15.64 -7.66
C ALA A 19 -14.08 -14.14 -8.00
N ALA A 20 -14.70 -13.30 -7.17
CA ALA A 20 -14.35 -11.89 -7.12
C ALA A 20 -12.83 -11.85 -7.16
N HIS A 21 -12.23 -11.09 -8.08
CA HIS A 21 -10.78 -10.97 -8.16
C HIS A 21 -10.29 -10.53 -6.77
N ALA A 22 -9.81 -11.48 -5.98
CA ALA A 22 -9.29 -11.19 -4.65
C ALA A 22 -8.15 -10.21 -4.89
N ALA A 23 -8.21 -9.06 -4.26
CA ALA A 23 -7.17 -8.07 -4.39
C ALA A 23 -5.82 -8.73 -4.06
N ASP A 24 -4.78 -8.47 -4.85
CA ASP A 24 -3.45 -9.04 -4.65
C ASP A 24 -2.54 -7.97 -4.03
N PRO A 25 -2.30 -7.99 -2.70
CA PRO A 25 -1.44 -7.03 -2.03
C PRO A 25 -0.02 -6.97 -2.61
N LYS A 26 0.51 -8.10 -3.09
CA LYS A 26 1.87 -8.16 -3.65
C LYS A 26 1.95 -7.48 -5.01
N ALA A 27 0.95 -7.67 -5.86
CA ALA A 27 0.86 -6.94 -7.13
C ALA A 27 0.67 -5.44 -6.89
N THR A 28 -0.17 -5.05 -5.92
CA THR A 28 -0.42 -3.64 -5.63
C THR A 28 0.82 -2.92 -5.07
N ILE A 29 1.60 -3.53 -4.17
CA ILE A 29 2.83 -2.91 -3.66
C ILE A 29 3.89 -2.81 -4.75
N ALA A 30 3.97 -3.80 -5.65
CA ALA A 30 4.87 -3.77 -6.79
C ALA A 30 4.54 -2.62 -7.76
N ASP A 31 3.25 -2.34 -8.01
CA ASP A 31 2.84 -1.18 -8.82
C ASP A 31 3.18 0.15 -8.12
N LEU A 32 2.96 0.25 -6.79
CA LEU A 32 3.39 1.43 -6.03
C LEU A 32 4.89 1.68 -6.19
N ASP A 33 5.71 0.67 -5.93
CA ASP A 33 7.17 0.79 -6.01
C ASP A 33 7.64 1.09 -7.44
N ALA A 34 7.02 0.49 -8.46
CA ALA A 34 7.32 0.78 -9.86
C ALA A 34 7.00 2.23 -10.24
N ARG A 35 5.88 2.80 -9.74
CA ARG A 35 5.53 4.21 -9.96
C ARG A 35 6.54 5.13 -9.31
N LEU A 36 6.98 4.82 -8.09
CA LEU A 36 8.00 5.58 -7.38
C LEU A 36 9.36 5.52 -8.10
N ALA A 37 9.77 4.33 -8.53
CA ALA A 37 11.02 4.12 -9.27
C ALA A 37 11.05 4.89 -10.61
N LYS A 38 9.91 5.03 -11.29
CA LYS A 38 9.79 5.87 -12.50
C LYS A 38 10.00 7.36 -12.23
N ILE A 39 9.76 7.83 -11.00
CA ILE A 39 10.02 9.23 -10.62
C ILE A 39 11.52 9.43 -10.39
N GLY A 40 12.19 8.47 -9.74
CA GLY A 40 13.65 8.46 -9.61
C GLY A 40 14.12 7.72 -8.36
N ALA A 41 15.44 7.70 -8.16
CA ALA A 41 16.04 7.06 -6.99
C ALA A 41 15.63 7.78 -5.69
N PRO A 42 15.37 7.05 -4.59
CA PRO A 42 14.98 7.67 -3.33
C PRO A 42 16.18 8.33 -2.64
N LYS A 43 15.96 9.51 -2.07
CA LYS A 43 16.96 10.22 -1.24
C LYS A 43 16.28 11.01 -0.11
N LEU A 44 17.06 11.35 0.91
CA LEU A 44 16.66 12.32 1.92
C LEU A 44 17.38 13.65 1.65
N ASP A 45 16.67 14.76 1.73
CA ASP A 45 17.22 16.08 1.44
C ASP A 45 16.47 17.18 2.22
N GLY A 46 17.08 17.66 3.31
CA GLY A 46 16.46 18.60 4.24
C GLY A 46 15.31 17.97 5.06
N THR A 47 14.39 18.81 5.51
CA THR A 47 13.27 18.41 6.38
C THR A 47 11.95 19.00 5.89
N GLU A 48 10.84 18.41 6.33
CA GLU A 48 9.48 18.83 6.00
C GLU A 48 8.52 18.50 7.15
N LYS A 49 7.42 19.26 7.25
CA LYS A 49 6.36 18.96 8.20
C LYS A 49 5.55 17.73 7.80
N ALA A 50 5.27 16.87 8.78
CA ALA A 50 4.32 15.78 8.71
C ALA A 50 3.41 15.84 9.94
N GLY A 51 2.24 16.46 9.80
CA GLY A 51 1.41 16.86 10.93
C GLY A 51 2.15 17.90 11.79
N ASP A 52 2.24 17.66 13.09
CA ASP A 52 2.93 18.54 14.05
C ASP A 52 4.44 18.27 14.15
N LYS A 53 4.97 17.28 13.42
CA LYS A 53 6.38 16.89 13.46
C LYS A 53 7.15 17.48 12.27
N THR A 54 8.42 17.82 12.49
CA THR A 54 9.39 18.07 11.42
C THR A 54 10.22 16.81 11.25
N VAL A 55 10.16 16.20 10.07
CA VAL A 55 10.82 14.92 9.73
C VAL A 55 11.72 15.09 8.51
N PRO A 56 12.61 14.13 8.21
CA PRO A 56 13.38 14.18 6.96
C PRO A 56 12.44 14.28 5.74
N ALA A 57 12.83 15.09 4.77
CA ALA A 57 12.10 15.17 3.51
C ALA A 57 12.56 14.04 2.58
N LEU A 58 11.61 13.17 2.23
CA LEU A 58 11.80 12.06 1.32
C LEU A 58 11.55 12.53 -0.11
N TYR A 59 12.48 12.19 -0.99
CA TYR A 59 12.42 12.46 -2.42
C TYR A 59 12.52 11.16 -3.20
N PHE A 60 11.91 11.14 -4.38
CA PHE A 60 12.25 10.24 -5.47
C PHE A 60 12.68 11.10 -6.65
N GLY A 61 13.93 10.97 -7.10
CA GLY A 61 14.53 11.92 -8.04
C GLY A 61 14.50 13.35 -7.49
N GLU A 62 13.92 14.28 -8.25
CA GLU A 62 13.74 15.68 -7.84
C GLU A 62 12.41 15.94 -7.11
N ARG A 63 11.52 14.95 -7.04
CA ARG A 63 10.19 15.13 -6.46
C ARG A 63 10.18 14.79 -4.97
N LYS A 64 9.90 15.79 -4.14
CA LYS A 64 9.55 15.59 -2.73
C LYS A 64 8.20 14.87 -2.63
N VAL A 65 8.13 13.79 -1.86
CA VAL A 65 6.87 13.05 -1.67
C VAL A 65 6.13 13.42 -0.39
N ASN A 66 6.78 14.09 0.57
CA ASN A 66 6.10 14.62 1.75
C ASN A 66 4.97 15.57 1.34
N ASN A 67 3.75 15.31 1.83
CA ASN A 67 2.53 16.03 1.52
C ASN A 67 2.15 16.07 0.01
N ASN A 68 2.79 15.28 -0.84
CA ASN A 68 2.36 15.03 -2.22
C ASN A 68 1.61 13.69 -2.26
N TYR A 69 0.37 13.70 -2.75
CA TYR A 69 -0.52 12.54 -2.70
C TYR A 69 -0.75 11.87 -4.05
N ASP A 70 -0.12 12.34 -5.12
CA ASP A 70 -0.42 11.93 -6.49
C ASP A 70 -0.25 10.42 -6.69
N VAL A 71 0.84 9.87 -6.16
CA VAL A 71 1.17 8.44 -6.33
C VAL A 71 0.26 7.57 -5.48
N VAL A 72 0.03 7.93 -4.20
CA VAL A 72 -0.81 7.13 -3.30
C VAL A 72 -2.28 7.16 -3.74
N ASP A 73 -2.77 8.28 -4.27
CA ASP A 73 -4.13 8.39 -4.79
C ASP A 73 -4.29 7.67 -6.12
N ALA A 74 -3.25 7.65 -6.96
CA ALA A 74 -3.24 6.84 -8.18
C ALA A 74 -3.34 5.34 -7.87
N ILE A 75 -2.70 4.86 -6.80
CA ILE A 75 -2.86 3.47 -6.34
C ILE A 75 -4.28 3.19 -5.89
N ARG A 76 -4.91 4.09 -5.12
CA ARG A 76 -6.32 3.96 -4.74
C ARG A 76 -7.22 3.84 -5.97
N LYS A 77 -7.01 4.71 -6.95
CA LYS A 77 -7.81 4.70 -8.19
C LYS A 77 -7.64 3.42 -9.01
N ALA A 78 -6.44 2.86 -9.05
CA ALA A 78 -6.13 1.70 -9.87
C ALA A 78 -6.50 0.36 -9.21
N HIS A 79 -6.41 0.27 -7.88
CA HIS A 79 -6.49 -1.01 -7.16
C HIS A 79 -7.56 -1.04 -6.07
N ASP A 80 -8.32 0.05 -5.87
CA ASP A 80 -9.20 0.24 -4.71
C ASP A 80 -8.49 -0.01 -3.36
N ALA A 81 -7.20 0.32 -3.31
CA ALA A 81 -6.33 0.07 -2.17
C ALA A 81 -6.01 1.35 -1.39
N THR A 82 -5.67 1.18 -0.11
CA THR A 82 -4.94 2.23 0.61
C THR A 82 -3.45 2.16 0.29
N ALA A 83 -2.77 3.31 0.35
CA ALA A 83 -1.34 3.44 0.11
C ALA A 83 -0.73 4.52 1.02
N THR A 84 0.52 4.31 1.43
CA THR A 84 1.27 5.23 2.29
C THR A 84 2.76 5.15 2.02
N LEU A 85 3.43 6.29 2.10
CA LEU A 85 4.88 6.41 2.21
C LEU A 85 5.23 6.90 3.61
N PHE A 86 6.13 6.18 4.25
CA PHE A 86 6.74 6.56 5.52
C PHE A 86 8.20 6.95 5.30
N VAL A 87 8.66 7.95 6.05
CA VAL A 87 10.09 8.29 6.15
C VAL A 87 10.64 7.78 7.48
N LYS A 88 11.88 7.30 7.49
CA LYS A 88 12.59 6.94 8.71
C LYS A 88 13.02 8.21 9.44
N ASP A 89 12.67 8.31 10.71
CA ASP A 89 13.05 9.42 11.59
C ASP A 89 13.46 8.86 12.96
N GLY A 90 14.75 8.92 13.29
CA GLY A 90 15.30 8.13 14.41
C GLY A 90 14.98 6.65 14.22
N ASP A 91 14.38 6.00 15.22
CA ASP A 91 13.91 4.62 15.14
C ASP A 91 12.46 4.48 14.64
N GLU A 92 11.79 5.58 14.33
CA GLU A 92 10.39 5.58 13.92
C GLU A 92 10.24 5.65 12.39
N PHE A 93 9.08 5.24 11.90
CA PHE A 93 8.65 5.51 10.53
C PHE A 93 7.41 6.39 10.58
N VAL A 94 7.53 7.61 10.06
CA VAL A 94 6.45 8.63 10.10
C VAL A 94 5.77 8.71 8.74
N ARG A 95 4.43 8.68 8.72
CA ARG A 95 3.65 8.86 7.49
C ARG A 95 3.86 10.25 6.92
N VAL A 96 4.35 10.33 5.69
CA VAL A 96 4.62 11.60 5.00
C VAL A 96 3.72 11.81 3.78
N SER A 97 3.17 10.72 3.21
CA SER A 97 2.15 10.77 2.16
C SER A 97 1.23 9.57 2.30
N THR A 98 -0.08 9.79 2.37
CA THR A 98 -1.04 8.71 2.60
C THR A 98 -2.42 9.06 2.08
N ASN A 99 -3.15 8.06 1.59
CA ASN A 99 -4.59 8.15 1.32
C ASN A 99 -5.44 7.50 2.43
N VAL A 100 -4.80 7.01 3.50
CA VAL A 100 -5.48 6.51 4.69
C VAL A 100 -6.03 7.70 5.45
N LEU A 101 -7.34 7.68 5.70
CA LEU A 101 -8.02 8.72 6.45
C LEU A 101 -8.10 8.35 7.94
N THR A 102 -8.02 9.35 8.81
CA THR A 102 -8.37 9.25 10.22
C THR A 102 -9.89 9.17 10.39
N PRO A 103 -10.41 8.83 11.57
CA PRO A 103 -11.86 8.86 11.84
C PRO A 103 -12.52 10.21 11.55
N GLU A 104 -11.76 11.30 11.64
CA GLU A 104 -12.21 12.68 11.34
C GLU A 104 -12.16 13.02 9.84
N GLY A 105 -11.84 12.05 8.98
CA GLY A 105 -11.80 12.21 7.52
C GLY A 105 -10.55 12.93 6.98
N LYS A 106 -9.54 13.20 7.82
CA LYS A 106 -8.28 13.82 7.39
C LYS A 106 -7.26 12.75 7.01
N ARG A 107 -6.28 13.06 6.15
CA ARG A 107 -5.18 12.12 5.89
C ARG A 107 -4.35 11.91 7.16
N GLY A 108 -4.02 10.66 7.47
CA GLY A 108 -3.22 10.28 8.65
C GLY A 108 -1.73 10.64 8.54
N VAL A 109 -1.38 11.81 8.02
CA VAL A 109 0.01 12.29 7.95
C VAL A 109 0.53 12.58 9.36
N GLY A 110 1.80 12.27 9.64
CA GLY A 110 2.45 12.47 10.93
C GLY A 110 2.26 11.33 11.94
N THR A 111 1.33 10.40 11.69
CA THR A 111 1.21 9.19 12.52
C THR A 111 2.36 8.22 12.23
N GLN A 112 2.68 7.36 13.18
CA GLN A 112 3.77 6.39 13.05
C GLN A 112 3.30 5.03 12.55
N LEU A 113 4.20 4.29 11.92
CA LEU A 113 4.04 2.85 11.73
C LEU A 113 4.02 2.16 13.09
N ALA A 114 3.00 1.36 13.37
CA ALA A 114 2.90 0.62 14.62
C ALA A 114 4.05 -0.39 14.77
N ARG A 115 4.54 -0.59 16.00
CA ARG A 115 5.59 -1.56 16.34
C ARG A 115 5.03 -2.99 16.33
N ASN A 116 4.91 -3.57 15.14
CA ASN A 116 4.37 -4.90 14.90
C ASN A 116 5.25 -5.72 13.93
N LYS A 117 4.78 -6.88 13.48
CA LYS A 117 5.52 -7.76 12.54
C LYS A 117 5.95 -7.06 11.25
N ALA A 118 5.18 -6.09 10.75
CA ALA A 118 5.57 -5.30 9.59
C ALA A 118 6.76 -4.40 9.91
N TYR A 119 6.75 -3.71 11.06
CA TYR A 119 7.88 -2.92 11.53
C TYR A 119 9.14 -3.80 11.70
N GLU A 120 9.02 -4.96 12.37
CA GLU A 120 10.13 -5.89 12.59
C GLU A 120 10.76 -6.41 11.29
N ALA A 121 9.94 -6.62 10.25
CA ALA A 121 10.42 -7.06 8.95
C ALA A 121 11.18 -5.93 8.22
N VAL A 122 10.60 -4.73 8.15
CA VAL A 122 11.19 -3.63 7.36
C VAL A 122 12.49 -3.11 7.95
N ILE A 123 12.65 -3.09 9.28
CA ILE A 123 13.94 -2.72 9.91
C ILE A 123 15.06 -3.73 9.60
N LYS A 124 14.70 -4.99 9.32
CA LYS A 124 15.64 -6.03 8.86
C LYS A 124 15.87 -5.96 7.34
N GLY A 125 15.26 -4.97 6.67
CA GLY A 125 15.36 -4.80 5.23
C GLY A 125 14.53 -5.81 4.43
N SER A 126 13.53 -6.43 5.05
CA SER A 126 12.66 -7.45 4.44
C SER A 126 11.25 -6.92 4.20
N GLN A 127 10.61 -7.43 3.15
CA GLN A 127 9.19 -7.20 2.89
C GLN A 127 8.33 -7.92 3.94
N TYR A 128 7.21 -7.30 4.32
CA TYR A 128 6.11 -7.96 5.02
C TYR A 128 4.86 -7.95 4.15
N CYS A 129 4.16 -9.07 4.07
CA CYS A 129 2.80 -9.14 3.55
C CYS A 129 1.94 -10.04 4.43
N GLY A 130 0.79 -9.54 4.85
CA GLY A 130 -0.11 -10.28 5.72
C GLY A 130 -1.18 -9.38 6.36
N PRO A 131 -2.02 -9.96 7.23
CA PRO A 131 -3.05 -9.21 7.91
C PRO A 131 -2.42 -8.17 8.86
N ILE A 132 -3.01 -6.98 8.91
CA ILE A 132 -2.62 -5.92 9.83
C ILE A 132 -3.84 -5.10 10.24
N ASP A 133 -3.82 -4.55 11.46
CA ASP A 133 -4.72 -3.49 11.85
C ASP A 133 -4.09 -2.14 11.53
N VAL A 134 -4.82 -1.28 10.82
CA VAL A 134 -4.44 0.11 10.59
C VAL A 134 -5.54 1.01 11.13
N LEU A 135 -5.24 1.70 12.24
CA LEU A 135 -6.15 2.65 12.88
C LEU A 135 -7.52 2.02 13.23
N GLY A 136 -7.53 0.77 13.71
CA GLY A 136 -8.74 0.05 14.10
C GLY A 136 -9.50 -0.62 12.95
N THR A 137 -8.92 -0.65 11.75
CA THR A 137 -9.49 -1.34 10.58
C THR A 137 -8.56 -2.44 10.11
N ALA A 138 -9.10 -3.64 9.85
CA ALA A 138 -8.35 -4.78 9.35
C ALA A 138 -8.06 -4.65 7.84
N PHE A 139 -6.81 -4.90 7.47
CA PHE A 139 -6.33 -4.93 6.08
C PHE A 139 -5.54 -6.20 5.79
N ASP A 140 -5.57 -6.65 4.54
CA ASP A 140 -4.47 -7.41 3.96
C ASP A 140 -3.46 -6.42 3.36
N ALA A 141 -2.28 -6.36 3.96
CA ALA A 141 -1.31 -5.31 3.70
C ALA A 141 0.03 -5.85 3.24
N CYS A 142 0.77 -5.02 2.51
CA CYS A 142 2.18 -5.23 2.22
C CYS A 142 2.99 -3.98 2.56
N TYR A 143 4.23 -4.19 3.01
CA TYR A 143 5.20 -3.16 3.35
C TYR A 143 6.54 -3.49 2.73
N ASN A 144 7.14 -2.54 2.02
CA ASN A 144 8.46 -2.68 1.44
C ASN A 144 9.43 -1.63 2.01
N PRO A 145 10.68 -2.02 2.35
CA PRO A 145 11.71 -1.08 2.75
C PRO A 145 12.13 -0.20 1.56
N ILE A 146 12.18 1.11 1.77
CA ILE A 146 12.74 2.07 0.82
C ILE A 146 14.19 2.34 1.22
N LYS A 147 15.14 1.99 0.35
CA LYS A 147 16.58 2.16 0.57
C LYS A 147 17.14 3.20 -0.39
N ASP A 148 18.06 4.04 0.08
CA ASP A 148 18.81 4.97 -0.79
C ASP A 148 19.86 4.23 -1.63
N ALA A 149 20.59 4.98 -2.47
CA ALA A 149 21.63 4.44 -3.35
C ALA A 149 22.79 3.74 -2.60
N SER A 150 22.98 4.02 -1.31
CA SER A 150 23.96 3.33 -0.46
C SER A 150 23.44 2.04 0.17
N GLY A 151 22.16 1.73 -0.03
CA GLY A 151 21.47 0.60 0.60
C GLY A 151 20.93 0.91 2.00
N LYS A 152 21.05 2.16 2.48
CA LYS A 152 20.54 2.56 3.79
C LYS A 152 19.02 2.67 3.76
N LEU A 153 18.36 2.07 4.75
CA LEU A 153 16.92 2.16 4.95
C LEU A 153 16.52 3.60 5.33
N ILE A 154 15.73 4.25 4.49
CA ILE A 154 15.30 5.66 4.65
C ILE A 154 13.79 5.83 4.69
N GLY A 155 13.01 4.79 4.39
CA GLY A 155 11.56 4.84 4.43
C GLY A 155 10.90 3.47 4.25
N VAL A 156 9.58 3.48 4.15
CA VAL A 156 8.76 2.29 3.91
C VAL A 156 7.59 2.65 3.00
N SER A 157 7.33 1.86 1.96
CA SER A 157 6.08 1.92 1.21
C SER A 157 5.08 0.93 1.80
N TYR A 158 3.81 1.29 1.78
CA TYR A 158 2.70 0.49 2.30
C TYR A 158 1.54 0.50 1.31
N ILE A 159 0.88 -0.64 1.21
CA ILE A 159 -0.47 -0.76 0.66
C ILE A 159 -1.34 -1.59 1.60
N GLY A 160 -2.66 -1.42 1.51
CA GLY A 160 -3.60 -2.30 2.19
C GLY A 160 -4.96 -2.35 1.53
N HIS A 161 -5.47 -3.57 1.36
CA HIS A 161 -6.83 -3.86 0.93
C HIS A 161 -7.70 -4.11 2.16
N LYS A 162 -8.78 -3.33 2.29
CA LYS A 162 -9.66 -3.42 3.44
C LYS A 162 -10.38 -4.78 3.43
N LYS A 163 -10.48 -5.43 4.60
CA LYS A 163 -11.30 -6.64 4.78
C LYS A 163 -12.78 -6.34 4.95
#